data_AF-A0AAW3WGL0-F1
#
_entry.id   AF-A0AAW3WGL0-F1
#
_cell.length_a   1.000
_cell.length_b   1.000
_cell.length_c   1.000
_cell.angle_alpha   90.00
_cell.angle_beta   90.00
_cell.angle_gamma   90.00
#
_symmetry.space_group_name_H-M   'P 1'
#
loop_
_entity.id
_entity.type
_entity.pdbx_description
1 polymer ?
#
loop_
_entity_poly.entity_id
_entity_poly.type
_entity_poly.pdbx_seq_one_letter_code
_entity_poly.pdbx_strand_id
1 'polypeptide(L)' 'MNNNENINWREIVAGFSSYEGTLGNFCNSNHITKSQFYYYKKKLNNETIIVHFYLNNFTVE' A
#
# COMPACT_ATOMS: atom_id res chain seq x y z
N MET A 1 11.95 7.96 -17.96
CA MET A 1 11.40 8.54 -16.72
C MET A 1 11.79 7.63 -15.57
N ASN A 2 12.72 8.07 -14.72
CA ASN A 2 13.18 7.30 -13.56
C ASN A 2 13.11 8.24 -12.35
N ASN A 3 11.89 8.63 -11.98
CA ASN A 3 11.65 9.41 -10.77
C ASN A 3 11.46 8.40 -9.65
N ASN A 4 12.58 7.86 -9.18
CA ASN A 4 12.67 7.12 -7.92
C ASN A 4 12.59 8.10 -6.74
N GLU A 5 11.73 9.13 -6.87
CA GLU A 5 11.24 9.92 -5.77
C GLU A 5 10.63 8.95 -4.77
N ASN A 6 10.85 9.20 -3.50
CA ASN A 6 10.58 8.29 -2.40
C ASN A 6 9.05 8.12 -2.21
N ILE A 7 8.39 7.42 -3.14
CA ILE A 7 6.94 7.25 -3.18
C ILE A 7 6.51 6.64 -1.86
N ASN A 8 5.71 7.38 -1.10
CA ASN A 8 5.13 6.87 0.13
C ASN A 8 3.99 5.90 -0.22
N TRP A 9 4.36 4.64 -0.45
CA TRP A 9 3.41 3.59 -0.84
C TRP A 9 2.32 3.34 0.21
N ARG A 10 2.57 3.64 1.49
CA ARG A 10 1.55 3.54 2.55
C ARG A 10 0.44 4.56 2.33
N GLU A 11 0.79 5.81 2.07
CA GLU A 11 -0.17 6.87 1.77
C GLU A 11 -0.92 6.61 0.46
N ILE A 12 -0.21 6.18 -0.59
CA ILE A 12 -0.84 5.82 -1.89
C ILE A 12 -1.87 4.71 -1.73
N VAL A 13 -1.53 3.62 -1.03
CA VAL A 13 -2.46 2.50 -0.84
C VAL A 13 -3.63 2.88 0.07
N ALA A 14 -3.38 3.65 1.13
CA ALA A 14 -4.43 4.13 2.03
C ALA A 14 -5.38 5.09 1.32
N GLY A 15 -4.86 6.04 0.53
CA GLY A 15 -5.65 7.05 -0.17
C GLY A 15 -6.63 6.47 -1.18
N PHE A 16 -6.36 5.28 -1.74
CA PHE A 16 -7.32 4.63 -2.64
C PHE A 16 -8.64 4.26 -1.96
N SER A 17 -8.64 3.99 -0.65
CA SER A 17 -9.86 3.61 0.08
C SER A 17 -10.91 4.73 0.15
N SER A 18 -10.48 5.99 0.04
CA SER A 18 -11.35 7.17 0.05
C SER A 18 -11.51 7.79 -1.35
N TYR A 19 -10.92 7.19 -2.38
CA TYR A 19 -10.96 7.74 -3.73
C TYR A 19 -12.26 7.37 -4.43
N GLU A 20 -13.05 8.38 -4.79
CA GLU A 20 -14.25 8.22 -5.60
C GLU A 20 -13.87 8.08 -7.08
N GLY A 21 -13.78 6.83 -7.56
CA GLY A 21 -13.48 6.55 -8.96
C GLY A 21 -12.93 5.15 -9.21
N THR A 22 -12.33 4.97 -10.38
CA THR A 22 -11.70 3.69 -10.75
C THR A 22 -10.23 3.65 -10.33
N LEU A 23 -9.73 2.44 -10.08
CA LEU A 23 -8.29 2.21 -9.87
C LEU A 23 -7.44 2.74 -11.02
N GLY A 24 -7.95 2.69 -12.26
CA GLY A 24 -7.24 3.24 -13.42
C GLY A 24 -7.01 4.74 -13.30
N ASN A 25 -8.06 5.50 -12.98
CA ASN A 25 -7.96 6.95 -12.80
C ASN A 25 -7.04 7.29 -11.62
N PHE A 26 -7.19 6.59 -10.50
CA PHE A 26 -6.33 6.77 -9.33
C PHE A 26 -4.85 6.56 -9.66
N CYS A 27 -4.52 5.45 -10.33
CA CYS A 27 -3.15 5.15 -10.73
C CYS A 27 -2.59 6.22 -11.67
N ASN A 28 -3.39 6.68 -12.64
CA ASN A 28 -2.98 7.74 -13.57
C ASN A 28 -2.70 9.06 -12.84
N SER A 29 -3.58 9.48 -11.91
CA SER A 29 -3.42 10.71 -11.13
C SER A 29 -2.21 10.69 -10.21
N ASN A 30 -1.82 9.50 -9.70
CA ASN A 30 -0.65 9.33 -8.85
C ASN A 30 0.61 8.93 -9.63
N HIS A 31 0.57 8.92 -10.96
CA HIS A 31 1.69 8.55 -11.83
C HIS A 31 2.28 7.15 -11.52
N ILE A 32 1.43 6.20 -11.14
CA ILE A 32 1.79 4.80 -10.87
C ILE A 32 1.09 3.85 -11.83
N THR A 33 1.63 2.65 -11.98
CA THR A 33 0.95 1.56 -12.69
C THR A 33 0.06 0.75 -11.75
N LYS A 34 -0.97 0.10 -12.29
CA LYS A 34 -1.81 -0.86 -11.54
C LYS A 34 -0.98 -1.98 -10.92
N SER A 35 0.03 -2.48 -11.64
CA SER A 35 0.92 -3.54 -11.16
C SER A 35 1.72 -3.11 -9.94
N GLN A 36 2.26 -1.89 -9.93
CA GLN A 36 2.93 -1.34 -8.75
C GLN A 36 1.94 -1.21 -7.57
N PHE A 37 0.75 -0.67 -7.81
CA PHE A 37 -0.27 -0.56 -6.76
C PHE A 37 -0.59 -1.92 -6.11
N TYR A 38 -0.88 -2.95 -6.91
CA TYR A 38 -1.17 -4.28 -6.38
C TYR A 38 0.02 -4.91 -5.64
N TYR A 39 1.24 -4.74 -6.16
CA TYR A 39 2.44 -5.23 -5.50
C TYR A 39 2.60 -4.64 -4.09
N TYR A 40 2.50 -3.30 -3.97
CA TYR A 40 2.66 -2.64 -2.68
C TYR A 40 1.47 -2.85 -1.74
N LYS A 41 0.25 -2.92 -2.27
CA LYS A 41 -0.93 -3.32 -1.47
C LYS A 41 -0.73 -4.70 -0.83
N LYS A 42 -0.26 -5.68 -1.61
CA LYS A 42 0.04 -7.03 -1.09
C LYS A 42 1.20 -7.01 -0.09
N LYS A 43 2.29 -6.31 -0.40
CA LYS A 43 3.46 -6.18 0.47
C LYS A 43 3.09 -5.59 1.84
N LEU A 44 2.33 -4.48 1.86
CA LEU A 44 1.90 -3.81 3.08
C LEU A 44 0.92 -4.66 3.90
N ASN A 45 0.01 -5.39 3.24
CA ASN A 45 -0.86 -6.32 3.94
C ASN A 45 -0.07 -7.44 4.63
N ASN A 46 0.97 -7.98 3.97
CA ASN A 46 1.84 -8.99 4.56
C ASN A 46 2.62 -8.43 5.76
N GLU A 47 3.14 -7.20 5.68
CA GLU A 47 3.79 -6.52 6.80
C GLU A 47 2.83 -6.38 8.00
N THR A 48 1.58 -5.97 7.77
CA THR A 48 0.55 -5.86 8.82
C THR A 48 0.23 -7.21 9.46
N ILE A 49 0.09 -8.27 8.65
CA ILE A 49 -0.15 -9.63 9.17
C ILE A 49 1.01 -10.10 10.05
N ILE A 50 2.24 -9.86 9.61
CA ILE A 50 3.46 -10.21 10.36
C ILE A 50 3.49 -9.46 11.69
N VAL A 51 3.25 -8.14 11.69
CA VAL A 51 3.22 -7.33 12.92
C VAL A 51 2.12 -7.81 13.87
N HIS A 52 0.90 -8.06 13.38
CA HIS A 52 -0.17 -8.60 14.22
C HIS A 52 0.19 -9.96 14.82
N PHE A 53 0.79 -10.86 14.04
CA PHE A 53 1.23 -12.15 14.56
C PHE A 53 2.25 -11.97 15.70
N TYR A 54 3.29 -11.14 15.51
CA TYR A 54 4.29 -10.92 16.56
C TYR A 54 3.72 -10.24 17.81
N LEU A 55 2.86 -9.23 17.66
CA LEU A 55 2.26 -8.52 18.80
C LEU A 55 1.35 -9.44 19.64
N ASN A 56 0.50 -10.24 18.99
CA ASN A 56 -0.41 -11.14 19.71
C ASN A 56 0.32 -12.31 20.40
N ASN A 57 1.51 -12.68 19.95
CA ASN A 57 2.32 -13.74 20.59
C ASN A 57 3.25 -13.22 21.71
N PHE A 58 3.37 -11.89 21.90
CA PHE A 58 4.16 -11.27 22.98
C PHE A 58 3.32 -10.73 24.14
N THR A 59 1.98 -10.67 24.00
CA THR A 59 1.06 -10.19 25.05
C THR A 59 0.46 -11.29 25.93
N VAL A 60 1.08 -12.48 25.93
CA VAL A 60 0.77 -13.57 26.87
C VAL A 60 1.96 -13.74 27.83
N GLU A 61 2.01 -12.87 28.83
CA GLU A 61 2.77 -13.06 30.08
C GLU A 61 1.83 -12.90 31.27
#